data_AF-A0A2Z6N8L6-F1
#
_entry.id   AF-A0A2Z6N8L6-F1
#
_cell.length_a   1.000
_cell.length_b   1.000
_cell.length_c   1.000
_cell.angle_alpha   90.00
_cell.angle_beta   90.00
_cell.angle_gamma   90.00
#
_symmetry.space_group_name_H-M   'P 1'
#
loop_
_entity.id
_entity.type
_entity.pdbx_description
1 polymer ?
#
loop_
_entity_poly.entity_id
_entity_poly.type
_entity_poly.pdbx_seq_one_letter_code
_entity_poly.pdbx_strand_id
1 'polypeptide(L)'
;MDNNDDAAHFLLDQFIENFVNDNQAAFDTTINDHPAQYDEVRARSFQIEHVPPIVEGEQFTYRNQLNLSGLYRFQRRGICHNHYVATCIVARYPRHNPVHPAHQDGWLTLGGEGGFIREANRINLRVLDNQQLTLGNRCMRNALHNQSRL
;
A
#
# COMPACT_ATOMS: atom_id res chain seq x y z
N MET A 1 13.45 -9.72 -21.17
CA MET A 1 13.74 -8.31 -20.87
C MET A 1 14.58 -8.32 -19.62
N ASP A 2 15.71 -7.63 -19.62
CA ASP A 2 16.54 -7.51 -18.43
C ASP A 2 15.73 -6.75 -17.37
N ASN A 3 15.41 -7.39 -16.25
CA ASN A 3 14.64 -6.76 -15.15
C ASN A 3 15.46 -5.69 -14.39
N ASN A 4 16.69 -5.41 -14.82
CA ASN A 4 17.59 -4.43 -14.22
C ASN A 4 17.31 -2.98 -14.67
N ASP A 5 16.53 -2.77 -15.73
CA ASP A 5 16.18 -1.42 -16.21
C ASP A 5 14.81 -0.92 -15.70
N ASP A 6 14.18 -1.67 -14.79
CA ASP A 6 12.86 -1.26 -14.28
C ASP A 6 12.97 -0.10 -13.28
N ALA A 7 12.12 0.91 -13.46
CA ALA A 7 12.04 2.08 -12.60
C ALA A 7 11.88 1.75 -11.11
N ALA A 8 11.15 0.69 -10.76
CA ALA A 8 10.96 0.26 -9.37
C ALA A 8 12.28 -0.22 -8.75
N HIS A 9 13.01 -1.13 -9.42
CA HIS A 9 14.29 -1.63 -8.92
C HIS A 9 15.32 -0.51 -8.82
N PHE A 10 15.41 0.33 -9.86
CA PHE A 10 16.30 1.48 -9.86
C PHE A 10 16.04 2.42 -8.67
N LEU A 11 14.78 2.78 -8.42
CA LEU A 11 14.42 3.65 -7.30
C LEU A 11 14.66 3.00 -5.93
N LEU A 12 14.46 1.69 -5.82
CA LEU A 12 14.72 0.95 -4.58
C LEU A 12 16.21 0.91 -4.25
N ASP A 13 17.07 0.72 -5.27
CA ASP A 13 18.53 0.76 -5.11
C ASP A 13 19.00 2.16 -4.71
N GLN A 14 18.53 3.20 -5.39
CA GLN A 14 18.84 4.60 -5.04
C GLN A 14 18.37 4.97 -3.63
N PHE A 15 17.23 4.43 -3.18
CA PHE A 15 16.77 4.62 -1.81
C PHE A 15 17.74 3.99 -0.80
N ILE A 16 18.27 2.80 -1.08
CA ILE A 16 19.24 2.12 -0.20
C ILE A 16 20.54 2.93 -0.12
N GLU A 17 21.03 3.46 -1.25
CA GLU A 17 22.22 4.32 -1.30
C GLU A 17 22.03 5.62 -0.48
N ASN A 18 20.84 6.21 -0.56
CA ASN A 18 20.49 7.42 0.19
C ASN A 18 20.14 7.15 1.67
N PHE A 19 20.05 5.90 2.11
CA PHE A 19 19.59 5.56 3.45
C PHE A 19 20.70 5.69 4.51
N VAL A 20 20.73 6.82 5.20
CA VAL A 20 21.68 7.10 6.31
C VAL A 20 21.00 7.11 7.69
N ASN A 21 19.85 6.43 7.84
CA ASN A 21 18.96 6.31 9.03
C ASN A 21 17.66 7.15 9.03
N ASP A 22 17.33 7.87 7.96
CA ASP A 22 16.04 8.55 7.83
C ASP A 22 15.31 8.09 6.56
N ASN A 23 14.27 7.27 6.75
CA ASN A 23 13.43 6.76 5.68
C ASN A 23 12.67 7.85 4.92
N GLN A 24 12.31 8.97 5.57
CA GLN A 24 11.60 10.04 4.88
C GLN A 24 12.59 10.87 4.05
N ALA A 25 13.73 11.24 4.62
CA ALA A 25 14.76 11.97 3.89
C ALA A 25 15.28 11.18 2.69
N ALA A 26 15.56 9.87 2.85
CA ALA A 26 16.00 9.01 1.76
C ALA A 26 14.96 8.95 0.63
N PHE A 27 13.68 8.80 0.99
CA PHE A 27 12.60 8.81 0.00
C PHE A 27 12.49 10.14 -0.74
N ASP A 28 12.51 11.26 -0.01
CA ASP A 28 12.40 12.60 -0.58
C ASP A 28 13.56 12.90 -1.53
N THR A 29 14.80 12.55 -1.17
CA THR A 29 15.96 12.66 -2.04
C THR A 29 15.79 11.82 -3.31
N THR A 30 15.47 10.52 -3.17
CA THR A 30 15.31 9.61 -4.32
C THR A 30 14.26 10.10 -5.32
N ILE A 31 13.11 10.60 -4.87
CA ILE A 31 12.06 11.08 -5.80
C ILE A 31 12.40 12.45 -6.43
N ASN A 32 13.19 13.27 -5.75
CA ASN A 32 13.61 14.58 -6.27
C ASN A 32 14.71 14.43 -7.31
N ASP A 33 15.62 13.47 -7.13
CA ASP A 33 16.72 13.19 -8.06
C ASP A 33 16.25 12.37 -9.27
N HIS A 34 15.17 11.58 -9.12
CA HIS A 34 14.65 10.68 -10.16
C HIS A 34 13.14 10.83 -10.40
N PRO A 35 12.66 12.04 -10.76
CA PRO A 35 11.23 12.30 -10.89
C PRO A 35 10.56 11.53 -12.03
N ALA A 36 11.28 11.27 -13.13
CA ALA A 36 10.73 10.56 -14.29
C ALA A 36 10.41 9.09 -13.95
N GLN A 37 11.34 8.40 -13.28
CA GLN A 37 11.15 7.04 -12.79
C GLN A 37 10.05 7.01 -11.73
N TYR A 38 10.01 8.02 -10.86
CA TYR A 38 8.98 8.10 -9.84
C TYR A 38 7.57 8.28 -10.42
N ASP A 39 7.41 9.11 -11.46
CA ASP A 39 6.13 9.27 -12.14
C ASP A 39 5.66 7.95 -12.80
N GLU A 40 6.59 7.16 -13.34
CA GLU A 40 6.29 5.84 -13.90
C GLU A 40 5.74 4.88 -12.83
N VAL A 41 6.46 4.68 -11.72
CA VAL A 41 5.99 3.78 -10.64
C VAL A 41 4.73 4.33 -9.97
N ARG A 42 4.57 5.65 -9.87
CA ARG A 42 3.34 6.28 -9.37
C ARG A 42 2.16 5.93 -10.28
N ALA A 43 2.33 5.95 -11.60
CA ALA A 43 1.28 5.57 -12.54
C ALA A 43 0.89 4.09 -12.38
N ARG A 44 1.86 3.19 -12.13
CA ARG A 44 1.59 1.76 -11.88
C ARG A 44 0.71 1.53 -10.65
N SER A 45 0.84 2.36 -9.60
CA SER A 45 0.01 2.23 -8.38
C SER A 45 -1.50 2.41 -8.58
N PHE A 46 -1.93 2.87 -9.76
CA PHE A 46 -3.34 2.98 -10.17
C PHE A 46 -3.87 1.75 -10.88
N GLN A 47 -2.99 0.83 -11.30
CA GLN A 47 -3.35 -0.40 -11.98
C GLN A 47 -4.04 -1.35 -11.00
N ILE A 48 -4.95 -2.14 -11.55
CA ILE A 48 -5.58 -3.26 -10.86
C ILE A 48 -4.71 -4.48 -11.20
N GLU A 49 -4.56 -5.41 -10.25
CA GLU A 49 -3.76 -6.64 -10.39
C GLU A 49 -2.25 -6.46 -10.14
N HIS A 50 -1.46 -7.39 -10.66
CA HIS A 50 -0.02 -7.50 -10.43
C HIS A 50 0.72 -6.27 -10.96
N VAL A 51 1.72 -5.79 -10.22
CA VAL A 51 2.57 -4.66 -10.61
C VAL A 51 3.98 -5.18 -10.89
N PRO A 52 4.33 -5.48 -12.15
CA PRO A 52 5.70 -5.82 -12.50
C PRO A 52 6.67 -4.70 -12.11
N PRO A 53 7.91 -5.03 -11.70
CA PRO A 53 8.52 -6.37 -11.66
C PRO A 53 8.31 -7.10 -10.33
N ILE A 54 7.58 -6.49 -9.39
CA ILE A 54 7.45 -6.96 -8.01
C ILE A 54 6.69 -8.28 -7.96
N VAL A 55 7.22 -9.26 -7.23
CA VAL A 55 6.65 -10.61 -7.14
C VAL A 55 6.05 -10.90 -5.77
N GLU A 56 5.15 -11.89 -5.71
CA GLU A 56 4.61 -12.36 -4.43
C GLU A 56 5.74 -12.88 -3.52
N GLY A 57 5.69 -12.47 -2.24
CA GLY A 57 6.69 -12.83 -1.24
C GLY A 57 7.84 -11.82 -1.07
N GLU A 58 7.90 -10.79 -1.93
CA GLU A 58 8.89 -9.72 -1.81
C GLU A 58 8.70 -8.92 -0.51
N GLN A 59 9.81 -8.54 0.11
CA GLN A 59 9.82 -7.95 1.45
C GLN A 59 10.28 -6.49 1.43
N PHE A 60 9.49 -5.64 2.05
CA PHE A 60 9.77 -4.22 2.19
C PHE A 60 9.80 -3.83 3.66
N THR A 61 10.89 -3.24 4.10
CA THR A 61 11.08 -2.81 5.50
C THR A 61 10.26 -1.55 5.78
N TYR A 62 10.23 -0.62 4.83
CA TYR A 62 9.62 0.69 5.00
C TYR A 62 8.45 0.92 4.05
N ARG A 63 7.46 1.68 4.53
CA ARG A 63 6.29 2.07 3.72
C ARG A 63 6.68 2.85 2.47
N ASN A 64 7.79 3.59 2.51
CA ASN A 64 8.27 4.35 1.36
C ASN A 64 8.83 3.45 0.26
N GLN A 65 9.37 2.27 0.59
CA GLN A 65 9.79 1.30 -0.43
C GLN A 65 8.58 0.76 -1.21
N LEU A 66 7.41 0.59 -0.57
CA LEU A 66 6.17 0.26 -1.28
C LEU A 66 5.70 1.38 -2.22
N ASN A 67 6.07 2.64 -1.96
CA ASN A 67 5.79 3.74 -2.88
C ASN A 67 6.73 3.71 -4.09
N LEU A 68 8.02 3.48 -3.84
CA LEU A 68 9.04 3.41 -4.89
C LEU A 68 8.89 2.17 -5.77
N SER A 69 8.32 1.08 -5.24
CA SER A 69 8.04 -0.12 -6.02
C SER A 69 6.80 -0.01 -6.93
N GLY A 70 5.99 1.04 -6.76
CA GLY A 70 4.75 1.24 -7.51
C GLY A 70 3.57 0.39 -7.02
N LEU A 71 3.73 -0.44 -6.00
CA LEU A 71 2.62 -1.22 -5.40
C LEU A 71 1.61 -0.32 -4.65
N TYR A 72 2.10 0.76 -4.07
CA TYR A 72 1.33 1.62 -3.18
C TYR A 72 1.69 3.08 -3.45
N ARG A 73 0.83 4.05 -3.06
CA ARG A 73 1.18 5.47 -3.20
C ARG A 73 0.90 6.37 -2.00
N PHE A 74 0.21 5.86 -0.99
CA PHE A 74 -0.08 6.64 0.21
C PHE A 74 0.91 6.32 1.32
N GLN A 75 1.50 7.34 1.93
CA GLN A 75 2.43 7.13 3.05
C GLN A 75 1.73 6.68 4.34
N ARG A 76 0.44 7.00 4.51
CA ARG A 76 -0.27 6.83 5.79
C ARG A 76 -1.56 6.00 5.72
N ARG A 77 -2.20 5.94 4.55
CA ARG A 77 -3.50 5.27 4.39
C ARG A 77 -3.34 3.75 4.42
N GLY A 78 -4.41 3.01 4.67
CA GLY A 78 -4.42 1.55 4.62
C GLY A 78 -4.79 1.04 3.22
N ILE A 79 -5.67 1.76 2.52
CA ILE A 79 -6.24 1.40 1.22
C ILE A 79 -5.70 2.33 0.13
N CYS A 80 -4.97 1.78 -0.83
CA CYS A 80 -4.65 2.42 -2.11
C CYS A 80 -5.81 2.19 -3.08
N HIS A 81 -6.10 3.17 -3.93
CA HIS A 81 -7.24 3.11 -4.84
C HIS A 81 -7.05 4.02 -6.04
N ASN A 82 -7.67 3.77 -7.19
CA ASN A 82 -7.59 4.65 -8.37
C ASN A 82 -8.80 5.59 -8.52
N HIS A 83 -9.48 5.90 -7.40
CA HIS A 83 -10.75 6.64 -7.29
C HIS A 83 -12.00 5.83 -7.62
N TYR A 84 -11.86 4.72 -8.35
CA TYR A 84 -12.96 3.84 -8.71
C TYR A 84 -12.94 2.54 -7.90
N VAL A 85 -11.77 1.92 -7.79
CA VAL A 85 -11.56 0.65 -7.08
C VAL A 85 -10.31 0.69 -6.22
N ALA A 86 -10.26 -0.18 -5.20
CA ALA A 86 -9.05 -0.39 -4.43
C ALA A 86 -8.02 -1.16 -5.27
N THR A 87 -6.76 -0.73 -5.24
CA THR A 87 -5.66 -1.33 -6.02
C THR A 87 -4.69 -2.11 -5.15
N CYS A 88 -4.48 -1.68 -3.91
CA CYS A 88 -3.65 -2.39 -2.93
C CYS A 88 -4.11 -2.08 -1.51
N ILE A 89 -4.00 -3.04 -0.59
CA ILE A 89 -4.30 -2.84 0.83
C ILE A 89 -3.09 -3.27 1.65
N VAL A 90 -2.60 -2.38 2.51
CA VAL A 90 -1.54 -2.71 3.46
C VAL A 90 -2.20 -3.11 4.78
N ALA A 91 -2.31 -4.41 5.00
CA ALA A 91 -2.81 -4.99 6.24
C ALA A 91 -1.69 -5.02 7.30
N ARG A 92 -1.78 -4.18 8.34
CA ARG A 92 -0.83 -4.19 9.47
C ARG A 92 -1.37 -5.09 10.60
N TYR A 93 -0.80 -6.28 10.75
CA TYR A 93 -1.07 -7.18 11.88
C TYR A 93 -0.27 -6.75 13.12
N PRO A 94 -0.89 -6.70 14.31
CA PRO A 94 -1.27 -7.92 15.02
C PRO A 94 -2.66 -7.91 15.70
N ARG A 95 -3.47 -6.84 15.55
CA ARG A 95 -4.70 -6.63 16.35
C ARG A 95 -5.89 -5.97 15.62
N HIS A 96 -5.75 -5.65 14.32
CA HIS A 96 -6.75 -4.89 13.56
C HIS A 96 -7.62 -5.70 12.61
N ASN A 97 -7.28 -6.98 12.40
CA ASN A 97 -8.20 -7.95 11.88
C ASN A 97 -8.62 -8.78 13.09
N PRO A 98 -9.87 -8.70 13.58
CA PRO A 98 -10.34 -9.74 14.48
C PRO A 98 -10.09 -11.04 13.72
N VAL A 99 -9.26 -11.90 14.29
CA VAL A 99 -9.14 -13.27 13.82
C VAL A 99 -10.54 -13.84 14.04
N HIS A 100 -11.39 -13.78 13.02
CA HIS A 100 -12.68 -14.44 13.11
C HIS A 100 -12.35 -15.93 13.23
N PRO A 101 -12.98 -16.69 14.14
CA PRO A 101 -12.68 -18.12 14.31
C PRO A 101 -12.77 -18.98 13.03
N ALA A 102 -13.25 -18.37 11.93
CA ALA A 102 -13.35 -18.93 10.60
C ALA A 102 -12.13 -18.65 9.69
N HIS A 103 -10.93 -18.32 10.21
CA HIS A 103 -9.67 -18.35 9.44
C HIS A 103 -9.22 -19.78 9.08
N GLN A 104 -10.18 -20.63 8.77
CA GLN A 104 -9.99 -21.86 8.02
C GLN A 104 -10.08 -21.42 6.54
N ASP A 105 -9.13 -21.84 5.71
CA ASP A 105 -9.21 -21.75 4.23
C ASP A 105 -8.69 -20.46 3.54
N GLY A 106 -7.72 -19.74 4.11
CA GLY A 106 -6.98 -18.70 3.36
C GLY A 106 -7.72 -17.37 3.16
N TRP A 107 -8.87 -17.19 3.81
CA TRP A 107 -9.63 -15.95 3.78
C TRP A 107 -9.17 -14.95 4.86
N LEU A 108 -9.17 -13.67 4.50
CA LEU A 108 -8.87 -12.57 5.39
C LEU A 108 -10.06 -11.62 5.52
N THR A 109 -10.49 -11.35 6.75
CA THR A 109 -11.44 -10.26 7.04
C THR A 109 -10.66 -8.98 7.34
N LEU A 110 -10.94 -7.93 6.56
CA LEU A 110 -10.32 -6.60 6.68
C LEU A 110 -11.36 -5.56 7.10
N GLY A 111 -10.99 -4.69 8.05
CA GLY A 111 -11.76 -3.48 8.37
C GLY A 111 -11.55 -2.35 7.35
N GLY A 112 -12.47 -1.39 7.30
CA GLY A 112 -12.32 -0.18 6.49
C GLY A 112 -11.37 0.86 7.12
N GLU A 113 -11.13 1.96 6.40
CA GLU A 113 -10.47 3.17 6.90
C GLU A 113 -11.44 4.06 7.71
N GLY A 114 -10.89 4.81 8.68
CA GLY A 114 -11.64 5.77 9.49
C GLY A 114 -12.12 5.21 10.83
N GLY A 115 -12.68 6.07 11.69
CA GLY A 115 -13.07 5.68 13.06
C GLY A 115 -11.88 5.44 14.00
N PHE A 116 -10.67 5.87 13.63
CA PHE A 116 -9.46 5.78 14.45
C PHE A 116 -8.91 7.18 14.74
N ILE A 117 -8.56 7.44 16.00
CA ILE A 117 -7.69 8.58 16.34
C ILE A 117 -6.24 8.15 16.06
N ARG A 118 -5.43 9.02 15.45
CA ARG A 118 -4.05 8.74 15.05
C ARG A 118 -3.17 8.28 16.22
N GLU A 119 -3.44 8.85 17.39
CA GLU A 119 -2.81 8.54 18.68
C GLU A 119 -3.26 7.19 19.24
N ALA A 120 -4.51 6.76 18.97
CA ALA A 120 -5.03 5.44 19.40
C ALA A 120 -4.30 4.27 18.70
N ASN A 121 -3.84 4.48 17.46
CA ASN A 121 -2.98 3.54 16.73
C ASN A 121 -1.58 3.37 17.36
N ARG A 122 -1.09 4.35 18.13
CA ARG A 122 0.19 4.24 18.86
C ARG A 122 0.06 3.38 20.13
N ILE A 123 -1.14 3.24 20.69
CA ILE A 123 -1.41 2.61 22.00
C ILE A 123 -2.31 1.37 21.92
N ASN A 124 -2.46 0.75 20.75
CA ASN A 124 -3.22 -0.49 20.55
C ASN A 124 -4.72 -0.43 20.93
N LEU A 125 -5.44 0.66 20.58
CA LEU A 125 -6.89 0.78 20.85
C LEU A 125 -7.78 0.67 19.60
N ARG A 126 -9.01 0.20 19.87
CA ARG A 126 -10.10 -0.16 18.95
C ARG A 126 -10.60 1.01 18.09
N VAL A 127 -11.43 0.70 17.08
CA VAL A 127 -12.31 1.66 16.41
C VAL A 127 -13.08 2.45 17.49
N LEU A 128 -12.94 3.77 17.50
CA LEU A 128 -13.48 4.68 18.51
C LEU A 128 -14.77 5.38 18.06
N ASP A 129 -15.09 5.29 16.77
CA ASP A 129 -16.30 5.85 16.18
C ASP A 129 -16.74 5.01 14.96
N ASN A 130 -17.99 5.13 14.56
CA ASN A 130 -18.53 4.44 13.41
C ASN A 130 -17.73 4.79 12.16
N GLN A 131 -17.28 3.75 11.45
CA GLN A 131 -16.62 3.93 10.16
C GLN A 131 -17.66 4.37 9.12
N GLN A 132 -17.32 5.39 8.35
CA GLN A 132 -18.15 5.86 7.25
C GLN A 132 -17.72 5.20 5.95
N LEU A 133 -18.61 5.21 4.94
CA LEU A 133 -18.28 4.77 3.59
C LEU A 133 -17.45 5.84 2.86
N THR A 134 -16.24 6.09 3.37
CA THR A 134 -15.24 7.02 2.80
C THR A 134 -14.77 6.56 1.43
N LEU A 135 -13.98 7.37 0.72
CA LEU A 135 -13.50 7.02 -0.62
C LEU A 135 -12.77 5.67 -0.65
N GLY A 136 -11.86 5.41 0.29
CA GLY A 136 -11.16 4.12 0.40
C GLY A 136 -12.12 2.95 0.59
N ASN A 137 -13.09 3.10 1.50
CA ASN A 137 -14.09 2.07 1.80
C ASN A 137 -15.03 1.81 0.62
N ARG A 138 -15.41 2.85 -0.13
CA ARG A 138 -16.17 2.72 -1.39
C ARG A 138 -15.37 1.98 -2.45
N CYS A 139 -14.11 2.34 -2.63
CA CYS A 139 -13.23 1.69 -3.61
C CYS A 139 -13.02 0.21 -3.29
N MET A 140 -12.87 -0.16 -2.02
CA MET A 140 -12.80 -1.56 -1.57
C MET A 140 -14.11 -2.32 -1.86
N ARG A 141 -15.27 -1.71 -1.56
CA ARG A 141 -16.57 -2.29 -1.91
C ARG A 141 -16.74 -2.47 -3.42
N ASN A 142 -16.33 -1.50 -4.22
CA ASN A 142 -16.46 -1.55 -5.68
C ASN A 142 -15.58 -2.64 -6.30
N ALA A 143 -14.41 -2.94 -5.73
CA ALA A 143 -13.57 -4.03 -6.20
C ALA A 143 -14.32 -5.39 -6.15
N LEU A 144 -15.12 -5.63 -5.12
CA LEU A 144 -15.95 -6.84 -4.97
C LEU A 144 -17.07 -6.92 -6.02
N HIS A 145 -17.68 -5.78 -6.36
CA HIS A 145 -18.79 -5.73 -7.33
C HIS A 145 -18.33 -5.82 -8.79
N ASN A 146 -17.09 -5.46 -9.10
CA ASN A 146 -16.57 -5.52 -10.46
C ASN A 146 -16.08 -6.94 -10.84
N GLN A 147 -15.72 -7.78 -9.86
CA GLN A 147 -15.41 -9.19 -10.10
C GLN A 147 -16.64 -10.04 -10.49
N SER A 148 -17.86 -9.58 -10.21
CA SER A 148 -19.11 -10.28 -10.58
C SER A 148 -19.59 -9.97 -12.01
N ARG A 149 -18.79 -9.23 -12.79
CA ARG A 149 -19.08 -8.83 -14.17
C ARG A 149 -18.02 -9.25 -15.20
N LEU A 150 -16.99 -9.96 -14.76
CA LEU A 150 -16.00 -10.66 -15.60
C LEU A 150 -16.30 -12.16 -15.57
#